data_AF-A0A820HKR9-F1
#
_entry.id   AF-A0A820HKR9-F1
#
_cell.length_a   1.000
_cell.length_b   1.000
_cell.length_c   1.000
_cell.angle_alpha   90.00
_cell.angle_beta   90.00
_cell.angle_gamma   90.00
#
_symmetry.space_group_name_H-M   'P 1'
#
loop_
_entity.id
_entity.type
_entity.pdbx_description
1 polymer ?
#
loop_
_entity_poly.entity_id
_entity_poly.type
_entity_poly.pdbx_seq_one_letter_code
_entity_poly.pdbx_strand_id
1 'polypeptide(L)' 'MMLGNGQGKFAIQTSYDIAFDSPPLVMASGDFNNDKRSEIAVAYDGRDHVDIFVAYNHGSFETQT' A
#
# COMPACT_ATOMS: atom_id res chain seq x y z
N MET A 1 1.17 4.12 8.05
CA MET A 1 2.49 3.98 7.44
C MET A 1 3.47 4.96 8.04
N MET A 2 4.73 4.54 8.18
CA MET A 2 5.83 5.33 8.73
C MET A 2 6.93 5.42 7.67
N LEU A 3 7.24 6.64 7.23
CA LEU A 3 8.26 6.88 6.21
C LEU A 3 9.61 7.13 6.89
N GLY A 4 10.65 6.43 6.45
CA GLY A 4 12.01 6.70 6.90
C GLY A 4 12.47 8.08 6.44
N ASN A 5 12.99 8.90 7.35
CA ASN A 5 13.44 10.26 7.03
C ASN A 5 14.92 10.35 6.60
N GLY A 6 15.55 9.21 6.29
CA GLY A 6 16.97 9.12 5.94
C GLY A 6 17.95 9.34 7.10
N GLN A 7 17.48 9.63 8.31
CA GLN A 7 18.29 9.86 9.50
C GLN A 7 18.09 8.75 10.56
N GLY A 8 17.60 7.59 10.14
CA GLY A 8 17.27 6.48 11.05
C GLY A 8 16.03 6.74 11.91
N LYS A 9 15.23 7.76 11.59
CA LYS A 9 13.94 8.02 12.25
C LYS A 9 12.81 7.83 11.25
N PHE A 10 11.63 7.57 11.78
CA PHE A 10 10.40 7.55 11.02
C PHE A 10 9.65 8.86 11.22
N ALA A 11 9.00 9.34 10.16
CA ALA A 11 8.03 10.42 10.24
C ALA A 11 6.80 10.00 11.08
N ILE A 12 5.97 10.99 11.42
CA ILE A 12 4.68 10.75 12.08
C ILE A 12 3.87 9.77 11.22
N GLN A 13 3.23 8.82 11.89
CA GLN A 13 2.39 7.83 11.22
C GLN A 13 1.22 8.52 10.51
N THR A 14 1.06 8.24 9.22
CA THR A 14 -0.18 8.51 8.51
C THR A 14 -1.01 7.24 8.45
N SER A 15 -2.26 7.30 8.89
CA SER A 15 -3.22 6.20 8.77
C SER A 15 -4.17 6.46 7.60
N TYR A 16 -4.44 5.42 6.83
CA TYR A 16 -5.39 5.45 5.72
C TYR A 16 -6.45 4.39 6.00
N ASP A 17 -7.68 4.83 6.20
CA ASP A 17 -8.82 3.94 6.31
C ASP A 17 -9.31 3.62 4.90
N ILE A 18 -9.11 2.37 4.49
CA ILE A 18 -9.57 1.86 3.22
C ILE A 18 -10.76 0.96 3.54
N ALA A 19 -11.93 1.33 3.02
CA ALA A 19 -13.11 0.49 3.13
C ALA A 19 -12.96 -0.68 2.16
N PHE A 20 -13.02 -1.89 2.70
CA PHE A 20 -13.04 -3.11 1.91
C PHE A 20 -14.40 -3.78 2.11
N ASP A 21 -15.05 -4.23 1.03
CA ASP A 21 -16.29 -5.02 1.15
C ASP A 21 -16.00 -6.50 1.49
N SER A 22 -14.72 -6.87 1.63
CA SER A 22 -14.28 -8.23 1.98
C SER A 22 -13.00 -8.16 2.83
N PRO A 23 -12.79 -9.08 3.79
CA PRO A 23 -11.61 -9.06 4.63
C PRO A 23 -10.34 -9.39 3.82
N PRO A 24 -9.23 -8.64 4.00
CA PRO A 24 -7.97 -8.98 3.37
C PRO A 24 -7.42 -10.29 3.95
N LEU A 25 -6.98 -11.19 3.08
CA LEU A 25 -6.40 -12.48 3.45
C LEU A 25 -4.87 -12.42 3.44
N VAL A 26 -4.29 -11.74 2.47
CA VAL A 26 -2.84 -11.68 2.27
C VAL A 26 -2.41 -10.32 1.73
N MET A 27 -1.23 -9.87 2.13
CA MET A 27 -0.61 -8.62 1.66
C MET A 27 0.84 -8.88 1.23
N ALA A 28 1.27 -8.21 0.16
CA ALA A 28 2.66 -8.19 -0.29
C ALA A 28 3.07 -6.76 -0.67
N SER A 29 4.37 -6.46 -0.55
CA SER A 29 4.94 -5.18 -0.97
C SER A 29 6.00 -5.38 -2.04
N GLY A 30 5.97 -4.57 -3.10
CA GLY A 30 6.97 -4.60 -4.17
C GLY A 30 6.79 -3.42 -5.13
N ASP A 31 7.79 -3.19 -5.97
CA ASP A 31 7.70 -2.25 -7.10
C ASP A 31 7.06 -2.98 -8.28
N PHE A 32 5.74 -2.90 -8.39
CA PHE A 32 4.95 -3.60 -9.40
C PHE A 32 4.80 -2.81 -10.69
N ASN A 33 4.99 -1.49 -10.65
CA ASN A 33 4.85 -0.59 -11.82
C ASN A 33 6.20 -0.06 -12.36
N ASN A 34 7.32 -0.45 -11.74
CA ASN A 34 8.69 -0.10 -12.09
C ASN A 34 9.01 1.40 -11.96
N ASP A 35 8.42 2.08 -10.97
CA ASP A 35 8.65 3.50 -10.67
C ASP A 35 9.66 3.75 -9.52
N LYS A 36 10.24 2.66 -8.97
CA LYS A 36 11.18 2.64 -7.84
C LYS A 36 10.55 2.97 -6.48
N ARG A 37 9.23 2.96 -6.38
CA ARG A 37 8.51 3.00 -5.11
C ARG A 37 7.92 1.61 -4.86
N SER A 38 7.65 1.31 -3.59
CA SER A 38 7.04 0.04 -3.22
C SER A 38 5.54 0.25 -3.09
N GLU A 39 4.78 -0.47 -3.89
CA GLU A 39 3.33 -0.59 -3.80
C GLU A 39 2.92 -1.69 -2.83
N ILE A 40 1.62 -1.76 -2.55
CA ILE A 40 1.01 -2.82 -1.74
C ILE A 40 -0.01 -3.58 -2.59
N ALA A 41 0.15 -4.90 -2.69
CA ALA A 41 -0.83 -5.79 -3.28
C ALA A 41 -1.66 -6.46 -2.18
N VAL A 42 -2.99 -6.46 -2.32
CA VAL A 42 -3.92 -7.03 -1.35
C VAL A 42 -4.84 -8.04 -2.03
N ALA A 43 -4.86 -9.27 -1.51
CA ALA A 43 -5.81 -10.31 -1.90
C ALA A 43 -6.86 -10.48 -0.79
N TYR A 44 -8.12 -10.65 -1.18
CA TYR A 44 -9.25 -10.74 -0.26
C TYR A 44 -9.84 -12.15 -0.27
N ASP A 45 -10.43 -12.53 0.86
CA ASP A 45 -11.21 -13.76 0.92
C ASP A 45 -12.47 -13.64 0.05
N GLY A 46 -12.72 -14.66 -0.79
CA GLY A 46 -13.88 -14.72 -1.67
C GLY A 46 -13.87 -13.80 -2.91
N ARG A 47 -12.76 -13.11 -3.21
CA ARG A 47 -12.60 -12.32 -4.45
C ARG A 47 -11.69 -13.02 -5.45
N ASP A 48 -11.89 -12.74 -6.72
CA ASP A 48 -11.16 -13.29 -7.87
C ASP A 48 -10.10 -12.32 -8.45
N HIS A 49 -9.87 -11.19 -7.78
CA HIS A 49 -8.89 -10.19 -8.15
C HIS A 49 -8.01 -9.78 -6.97
N VAL A 50 -6.92 -9.08 -7.30
CA VAL A 50 -5.95 -8.49 -6.38
C VAL A 50 -5.95 -6.98 -6.62
N ASP A 51 -6.07 -6.20 -5.54
CA ASP A 51 -5.94 -4.75 -5.62
C ASP A 51 -4.47 -4.36 -5.46
N ILE A 52 -4.01 -3.40 -6.28
CA ILE A 52 -2.69 -2.77 -6.13
C ILE A 52 -2.91 -1.33 -5.66
N PHE A 53 -2.34 -1.01 -4.50
CA PHE A 53 -2.27 0.34 -3.95
C PHE A 53 -0.98 0.99 -4.39
N VAL A 54 -1.10 2.05 -5.18
CA VAL A 54 0.04 2.73 -5.82
C VAL A 54 0.64 3.76 -4.86
N ALA A 55 1.96 3.71 -4.66
CA ALA A 55 2.66 4.66 -3.82
C ALA A 55 2.91 5.99 -4.55
N TYR A 56 2.58 7.11 -3.90
CA TYR A 56 2.90 8.46 -4.37
C TYR A 56 4.09 9.07 -3.61
N ASN A 57 4.67 10.14 -4.17
CA ASN A 57 5.88 10.80 -3.64
C ASN A 57 5.78 11.30 -2.18
N HIS A 58 4.57 11.47 -1.65
CA HIS A 58 4.32 11.87 -0.25
C HIS A 58 3.95 10.68 0.67
N GLY A 59 4.15 9.45 0.20
CA GLY A 59 3.84 8.22 0.94
C GLY A 59 2.36 7.98 1.19
N SER A 60 1.50 8.58 0.37
CA SER A 60 0.10 8.19 0.27
C SER A 60 -0.07 7.09 -0.76
N PHE A 61 -1.17 6.37 -0.62
CA PHE A 61 -1.53 5.27 -1.49
C PHE A 61 -2.95 5.48 -2.00
N GLU A 62 -3.19 5.15 -3.26
CA GLU A 62 -4.53 5.10 -3.83
C GLU A 62 -4.74 3.76 -4.53
N THR A 63 -5.98 3.30 -4.58
CA THR A 63 -6.35 2.10 -5.32
C THR A 63 -6.17 2.35 -6.82
N GLN A 64 -5.48 1.44 -7.51
CA GLN A 64 -5.43 1.46 -8.96
C GLN A 64 -6.73 0.87 -9.53
N THR A 65 -7.45 1.66 -10.33
CA THR A 65 -8.63 1.23 -11.10
C THR A 65 -8.29 0.67 -12.48
#